data_AF-X1VT51-F1
#
_entry.id   AF-X1VT51-F1
#
_cell.length_a   1.000
_cell.length_b   1.000
_cell.length_c   1.000
_cell.angle_alpha   90.00
_cell.angle_beta   90.00
_cell.angle_gamma   90.00
#
_symmetry.space_group_name_H-M   'P 1'
#
loop_
_entity.id
_entity.type
_entity.pdbx_description
1 polymer ?
#
loop_
_entity_poly.entity_id
_entity_poly.type
_entity_poly.pdbx_seq_one_letter_code
_entity_poly.pdbx_strand_id
1 'polypeptide(L)'
;MKIQPQVFYPPSKIFNEVQKKVEKSREKGEPIDYLTFVPDGEPTLDINLGKEIKLIKSLGIKIAIISNSSLIDQKQVRENLKEVDLASLKVDSIEEKIWRKVNHPHRSLSLKSILDGMLKFSE
;
A
#
# COMPACT_ATOMS: atom_id res chain seq x y z
N MET A 1 -4.16 -12.53 -10.92
CA MET A 1 -3.65 -11.36 -10.18
C MET A 1 -3.42 -10.21 -11.16
N LYS A 2 -3.95 -9.01 -10.90
CA LYS A 2 -3.67 -7.81 -11.70
C LYS A 2 -2.29 -7.27 -11.34
N ILE A 3 -1.54 -6.83 -12.34
CA ILE A 3 -0.17 -6.29 -12.16
C ILE A 3 0.04 -4.92 -12.80
N GLN A 4 -0.94 -4.45 -13.58
CA GLN A 4 -0.89 -3.15 -14.22
C GLN A 4 -1.60 -2.13 -13.31
N PRO A 5 -0.92 -1.04 -12.93
CA PRO A 5 -1.55 0.04 -12.21
C PRO A 5 -2.70 0.66 -13.00
N GLN A 6 -3.78 1.05 -12.32
CA GLN A 6 -4.96 1.67 -12.89
C GLN A 6 -5.56 2.69 -11.91
N VAL A 7 -6.49 3.51 -12.39
CA VAL A 7 -7.28 4.40 -11.50
C VAL A 7 -8.44 3.60 -10.93
N PHE A 8 -8.63 3.61 -9.60
CA PHE A 8 -9.82 3.04 -8.97
C PHE A 8 -10.82 4.13 -8.57
N TYR A 9 -10.36 5.16 -7.86
CA TYR A 9 -11.19 6.29 -7.44
C TYR A 9 -10.46 7.64 -7.59
N PRO A 10 -11.21 8.75 -7.67
CA PRO A 10 -10.63 10.07 -7.51
C PRO A 10 -10.06 10.24 -6.08
N PRO A 11 -8.83 10.75 -5.91
CA PRO A 11 -8.23 10.91 -4.58
C PRO A 11 -9.04 11.79 -3.63
N SER A 12 -9.72 12.82 -4.18
CA SER A 12 -10.61 13.68 -3.43
C SER A 12 -11.80 12.92 -2.83
N LYS A 13 -12.32 11.90 -3.53
CA LYS A 13 -13.39 11.06 -3.01
C LYS A 13 -12.91 10.26 -1.79
N ILE A 14 -11.74 9.63 -1.89
CA ILE A 14 -11.15 8.87 -0.78
C ILE A 14 -10.88 9.79 0.41
N PHE A 15 -10.24 10.94 0.17
CA PHE A 15 -9.96 11.93 1.21
C PHE A 15 -11.24 12.39 1.94
N ASN A 16 -12.29 12.77 1.20
CA ASN A 16 -13.53 13.27 1.79
C ASN A 16 -14.23 12.20 2.65
N GLU A 17 -14.23 10.95 2.23
CA GLU A 17 -14.84 9.86 3.00
C GLU A 17 -14.03 9.54 4.27
N VAL A 18 -12.69 9.53 4.18
CA VAL A 18 -11.81 9.35 5.34
C VAL A 18 -11.96 10.51 6.32
N GLN A 19 -11.96 11.76 5.85
CA GLN A 19 -12.13 12.95 6.67
C GLN A 19 -13.41 12.88 7.51
N LYS A 20 -14.55 12.60 6.88
CA LYS A 20 -15.84 12.46 7.59
C LYS A 20 -15.79 11.39 8.68
N LYS A 21 -15.08 10.28 8.44
CA LYS A 21 -14.98 9.19 9.43
C LYS A 21 -14.07 9.58 10.60
N VAL A 22 -12.97 10.27 10.32
CA VAL A 22 -12.05 10.82 11.32
C VAL A 22 -12.76 11.84 12.20
N GLU A 23 -13.54 12.76 11.63
CA GLU A 23 -14.34 13.74 12.37
C GLU A 23 -15.32 13.07 13.32
N LYS A 24 -16.09 12.07 12.84
CA LYS A 24 -17.02 11.29 13.68
C LYS A 24 -16.32 10.56 14.84
N SER A 25 -15.09 10.08 14.64
CA SER A 25 -14.32 9.41 15.68
C SER A 25 -13.84 10.42 16.73
N ARG A 26 -13.36 11.59 16.30
CA ARG A 26 -12.98 12.71 17.17
C ARG A 26 -14.15 13.21 18.02
N GLU A 27 -15.34 13.35 17.43
CA GLU A 27 -16.56 13.74 18.16
C GLU A 27 -16.92 12.77 19.29
N LYS A 28 -16.59 11.48 19.13
CA LYS A 28 -16.81 10.44 20.14
C LYS A 28 -15.67 10.31 21.15
N GLY A 29 -14.59 11.09 21.00
CA GLY A 29 -13.39 10.93 21.82
C GLY A 29 -12.64 9.62 21.57
N GLU A 30 -12.85 8.98 20.42
CA GLU A 30 -12.15 7.75 20.03
C GLU A 30 -10.79 8.13 19.41
N PRO A 31 -9.66 7.75 20.01
CA PRO A 31 -8.35 8.02 19.42
C PRO A 31 -8.09 7.14 18.19
N ILE A 32 -7.37 7.69 17.22
CA ILE A 32 -6.91 6.96 16.02
C ILE A 32 -5.39 6.99 16.00
N ASP A 33 -4.76 5.82 16.16
CA ASP A 33 -3.30 5.70 16.10
C ASP A 33 -2.77 5.70 14.66
N TYR A 34 -3.49 5.02 13.76
CA TYR A 34 -3.14 4.88 12.35
C TYR A 34 -4.37 4.86 11.43
N LEU A 35 -4.22 5.47 10.26
CA LEU A 35 -5.06 5.25 9.09
C LEU A 35 -4.35 4.27 8.16
N THR A 36 -4.94 3.10 7.92
CA THR A 36 -4.28 2.03 7.16
C THR A 36 -4.91 1.84 5.78
N PHE A 37 -4.09 1.85 4.72
CA PHE A 37 -4.50 1.45 3.38
C PHE A 37 -4.57 -0.08 3.29
N VAL A 38 -5.81 -0.61 3.25
CA VAL A 38 -6.11 -2.05 3.08
C VAL A 38 -7.30 -2.21 2.12
N PRO A 39 -7.08 -2.11 0.80
CA PRO A 39 -8.15 -2.29 -0.18
C PRO A 39 -8.44 -3.78 -0.45
N ASP A 40 -9.54 -4.04 -1.16
CA ASP A 40 -9.80 -5.32 -1.81
C ASP A 40 -8.83 -5.53 -2.99
N GLY A 41 -7.59 -5.90 -2.68
CA GLY A 41 -6.52 -6.08 -3.66
C GLY A 41 -5.19 -5.53 -3.17
N GLU A 42 -4.35 -5.11 -4.11
CA GLU A 42 -3.05 -4.52 -3.81
C GLU A 42 -3.13 -2.99 -3.90
N PRO A 43 -2.87 -2.23 -2.80
CA PRO A 43 -2.95 -0.77 -2.84
C PRO A 43 -1.99 -0.14 -3.85
N THR A 44 -0.82 -0.73 -4.09
CA THR A 44 0.14 -0.17 -5.05
C THR A 44 -0.30 -0.28 -6.51
N LEU A 45 -1.43 -0.93 -6.80
CA LEU A 45 -2.04 -0.91 -8.13
C LEU A 45 -2.79 0.40 -8.41
N ASP A 46 -3.11 1.23 -7.41
CA ASP A 46 -3.70 2.54 -7.69
C ASP A 46 -2.60 3.52 -8.10
N ILE A 47 -2.69 4.07 -9.31
CA ILE A 47 -1.75 5.09 -9.79
C ILE A 47 -1.77 6.35 -8.92
N ASN A 48 -2.87 6.57 -8.20
CA ASN A 48 -3.07 7.73 -7.36
C ASN A 48 -2.66 7.51 -5.90
N LEU A 49 -2.17 6.33 -5.51
CA LEU A 49 -1.83 6.03 -4.12
C LEU A 49 -0.96 7.13 -3.47
N GLY A 50 0.08 7.59 -4.17
CA GLY A 50 0.93 8.67 -3.66
C GLY A 50 0.19 10.00 -3.42
N LYS A 51 -0.83 10.32 -4.24
CA LYS A 51 -1.68 11.51 -4.05
C LYS A 51 -2.62 11.32 -2.86
N GLU A 52 -3.21 10.13 -2.73
CA GLU A 52 -4.10 9.80 -1.62
C GLU A 52 -3.37 9.88 -0.29
N ILE A 53 -2.17 9.30 -0.19
CA ILE A 53 -1.30 9.39 0.99
C ILE A 53 -1.06 10.86 1.35
N LYS A 54 -0.65 11.69 0.39
CA LYS A 54 -0.38 13.12 0.63
C LYS A 54 -1.61 13.89 1.12
N LEU A 55 -2.79 13.62 0.56
CA LEU A 55 -4.03 14.24 1.01
C LEU A 55 -4.37 13.81 2.44
N ILE A 56 -4.34 12.51 2.72
CA ILE A 56 -4.69 11.96 4.03
C ILE A 56 -3.70 12.40 5.11
N LYS A 57 -2.42 12.60 4.79
CA LYS A 57 -1.41 13.14 5.73
C LYS A 57 -1.84 14.47 6.35
N SER A 58 -2.59 15.30 5.61
CA SER A 58 -3.08 16.59 6.12
C SER A 58 -4.01 16.47 7.33
N LEU A 59 -4.57 15.28 7.59
CA LEU A 59 -5.40 15.00 8.77
C LEU A 59 -4.59 14.87 10.07
N GLY A 60 -3.25 14.81 9.98
CA GLY A 60 -2.36 14.75 11.15
C GLY A 60 -2.35 13.41 11.87
N ILE A 61 -2.73 12.32 11.19
CA ILE A 61 -2.76 10.96 11.74
C ILE A 61 -1.73 10.12 10.98
N LYS A 62 -1.03 9.21 11.68
CA LYS A 62 -0.04 8.34 11.07
C LYS A 62 -0.69 7.45 10.01
N ILE A 63 0.02 7.19 8.93
CA ILE A 63 -0.45 6.36 7.82
C ILE A 63 0.30 5.05 7.82
N ALA A 64 -0.44 3.96 7.73
CA ALA A 64 0.10 2.64 7.48
C ALA A 64 -0.39 2.09 6.14
N ILE A 65 0.34 1.14 5.58
CA ILE A 65 -0.06 0.40 4.38
C ILE A 65 0.33 -1.06 4.51
N ILE A 66 -0.55 -1.95 4.07
CA ILE A 66 -0.27 -3.38 3.97
C ILE A 66 -0.22 -3.74 2.49
N SER A 67 0.95 -4.22 2.03
CA SER A 67 1.19 -4.57 0.64
C SER A 67 1.59 -6.03 0.50
N ASN A 68 1.06 -6.69 -0.53
CA ASN A 68 1.52 -8.00 -0.98
C ASN A 68 2.91 -7.94 -1.65
N SER A 69 3.47 -6.74 -1.80
CA SER A 69 4.83 -6.46 -2.26
C SER A 69 5.13 -6.79 -3.71
N SER A 70 4.16 -7.26 -4.48
CA SER A 70 4.38 -7.73 -5.86
C SER A 70 4.92 -6.68 -6.83
N LEU A 71 4.75 -5.39 -6.54
CA LEU A 71 5.22 -4.27 -7.37
C LEU A 71 6.35 -3.46 -6.71
N ILE A 72 6.94 -3.95 -5.61
CA ILE A 72 7.97 -3.23 -4.85
C ILE A 72 9.28 -3.03 -5.64
N ASP A 73 9.48 -3.81 -6.70
CA ASP A 73 10.59 -3.66 -7.64
C ASP A 73 10.48 -2.38 -8.48
N GLN A 74 9.30 -1.79 -8.58
CA GLN A 74 9.06 -0.52 -9.27
C GLN A 74 9.49 0.67 -8.40
N LYS A 75 10.28 1.58 -8.99
CA LYS A 75 10.80 2.78 -8.30
C LYS A 75 9.66 3.66 -7.73
N GLN A 76 8.64 3.93 -8.54
CA GLN A 76 7.51 4.78 -8.15
C GLN A 76 6.73 4.21 -6.96
N VAL A 77 6.60 2.87 -6.88
CA VAL A 77 5.96 2.20 -5.75
C VAL A 77 6.76 2.46 -4.48
N ARG A 78 8.08 2.25 -4.52
CA ARG A 78 8.95 2.56 -3.37
C ARG A 78 8.87 4.03 -2.95
N GLU A 79 8.88 4.95 -3.90
CA GLU A 79 8.73 6.39 -3.62
C GLU A 79 7.41 6.71 -2.93
N ASN A 80 6.30 6.10 -3.36
CA ASN A 80 5.01 6.28 -2.69
C ASN A 80 5.00 5.66 -1.28
N LEU A 81 5.61 4.48 -1.10
CA LEU A 81 5.66 3.80 0.20
C LEU A 81 6.60 4.50 1.19
N LYS A 82 7.62 5.22 0.73
CA LYS A 82 8.49 6.05 1.59
C LYS A 82 7.74 7.21 2.24
N GLU A 83 6.56 7.56 1.73
CA GLU A 83 5.72 8.59 2.33
C GLU A 83 4.94 8.09 3.54
N VAL A 84 4.73 6.80 3.77
CA VAL A 84 3.92 6.34 4.92
C VAL A 84 4.77 6.20 6.18
N ASP A 85 4.13 6.26 7.35
CA ASP A 85 4.80 6.05 8.65
C ASP A 85 5.11 4.56 8.90
N LEU A 86 4.32 3.65 8.32
CA LEU A 86 4.51 2.20 8.44
C LEU A 86 4.14 1.48 7.14
N ALA A 87 5.09 0.78 6.53
CA ALA A 87 4.84 -0.13 5.43
C ALA A 87 5.03 -1.59 5.87
N SER A 88 3.96 -2.39 5.82
CA SER A 88 4.01 -3.83 6.08
C SER A 88 4.05 -4.58 4.75
N LEU A 89 5.20 -5.22 4.49
CA LEU A 89 5.48 -5.95 3.26
C LEU A 89 5.34 -7.45 3.51
N LYS A 90 4.43 -8.10 2.78
CA LYS A 90 4.20 -9.55 2.89
C LYS A 90 5.31 -10.37 2.21
N VAL A 91 5.87 -11.34 2.93
CA VAL A 91 6.78 -12.37 2.42
C VAL A 91 6.30 -13.75 2.86
N ASP A 92 5.57 -14.46 1.99
CA ASP A 92 5.04 -15.79 2.34
C ASP A 92 6.05 -16.92 2.15
N SER A 93 7.11 -16.69 1.35
CA SER A 93 8.18 -17.64 1.10
C SER A 93 9.38 -16.94 0.44
N ILE A 94 10.59 -17.39 0.76
CA ILE A 94 11.83 -17.00 0.06
C ILE A 94 12.21 -17.97 -1.08
N GLU A 95 11.55 -19.12 -1.15
CA GLU A 95 11.72 -20.11 -2.21
C GLU A 95 10.68 -19.90 -3.32
N GLU A 96 11.14 -19.71 -4.56
CA GLU A 96 10.29 -19.43 -5.72
C GLU A 96 9.21 -20.51 -5.95
N LYS A 97 9.57 -21.79 -5.80
CA LYS A 97 8.63 -22.91 -5.99
C LYS A 97 7.48 -22.88 -4.98
N ILE A 98 7.80 -22.62 -3.70
CA ILE A 98 6.81 -22.53 -2.62
C ILE A 98 5.98 -21.26 -2.80
N TRP A 99 6.63 -20.12 -3.08
CA TRP A 99 5.96 -18.84 -3.31
C TRP A 99 4.94 -18.93 -4.44
N ARG A 100 5.29 -19.54 -5.59
CA ARG A 100 4.35 -19.74 -6.70
C ARG A 100 3.19 -20.65 -6.33
N LYS A 101 3.43 -21.70 -5.55
CA LYS A 101 2.41 -22.65 -5.09
C LYS A 101 1.43 -22.00 -4.11
N VAL A 102 1.90 -21.12 -3.23
CA VAL A 102 1.05 -20.44 -2.23
C VAL A 102 0.32 -19.26 -2.85
N ASN A 103 1.06 -18.35 -3.48
CA ASN A 103 0.51 -17.06 -3.93
C ASN A 103 -0.17 -17.10 -5.30
N HIS A 104 0.07 -18.14 -6.11
CA HIS A 104 -0.40 -18.19 -7.51
C HIS A 104 -0.18 -16.86 -8.26
N PRO A 105 1.05 -16.30 -8.22
CA PRO A 105 1.34 -14.97 -8.72
C PRO A 105 1.24 -14.91 -10.24
N HIS A 106 1.09 -13.70 -10.78
CA HIS A 106 1.16 -13.52 -12.23
C HIS A 106 2.50 -14.03 -12.79
N ARG A 107 2.49 -14.69 -13.95
CA ARG A 107 3.67 -15.39 -14.49
C ARG A 107 4.88 -14.48 -14.72
N SER A 108 4.65 -13.20 -15.01
CA SER A 108 5.71 -12.21 -15.22
C SER A 108 6.38 -11.71 -13.94
N LEU A 109 5.83 -12.03 -12.75
CA LEU A 109 6.44 -11.65 -11.49
C LEU A 109 7.60 -12.57 -11.15
N SER A 110 8.63 -12.00 -10.53
CA SER A 110 9.88 -12.65 -10.13
C SER A 110 10.07 -12.46 -8.63
N LEU A 111 10.13 -13.54 -7.84
CA LEU A 111 10.35 -13.41 -6.40
C LEU A 111 11.68 -12.73 -6.11
N LYS A 112 12.72 -13.07 -6.88
CA LYS A 112 14.03 -12.41 -6.76
C LYS A 112 13.92 -10.90 -6.89
N SER A 113 13.21 -10.42 -7.92
CA SER A 113 13.03 -8.98 -8.15
C SER A 113 12.26 -8.31 -7.00
N ILE A 114 11.26 -9.00 -6.46
CA ILE A 114 10.49 -8.53 -5.31
C ILE A 114 11.40 -8.40 -4.07
N LEU A 115 12.17 -9.43 -3.75
CA LEU A 115 13.09 -9.43 -2.61
C LEU A 115 14.19 -8.35 -2.76
N ASP A 116 14.78 -8.22 -3.95
CA ASP A 116 15.74 -7.16 -4.26
C ASP A 116 15.09 -5.77 -4.15
N GLY A 117 13.82 -5.63 -4.52
CA GLY A 117 13.03 -4.41 -4.37
C GLY A 117 12.77 -4.05 -2.91
N MET A 118 12.55 -5.04 -2.04
CA MET A 118 12.41 -4.83 -0.59
C MET A 118 13.71 -4.32 0.03
N LEU A 119 14.85 -4.91 -0.34
CA LEU A 119 16.16 -4.45 0.12
C LEU A 119 16.40 -2.99 -0.29
N LYS A 120 16.15 -2.65 -1.55
CA LYS A 120 16.23 -1.26 -2.06
C LYS A 120 15.24 -0.29 -1.39
N PHE A 121 14.13 -0.80 -0.86
CA PHE A 121 13.18 0.02 -0.13
C PHE A 121 13.66 0.34 1.29
N SER A 122 14.41 -0.58 1.90
CA SER A 122 14.97 -0.41 3.25
C SER A 122 16.16 0.54 3.33
N GLU A 123 16.76 0.90 2.19
CA GLU A 123 17.79 1.92 2.04
C GLU A 123 17.20 3.34 2.04
#